data_AF-A0A9P5HT07-F1
#
_entry.id   AF-A0A9P5HT07-F1
#
_cell.length_a   1.000
_cell.length_b   1.000
_cell.length_c   1.000
_cell.angle_alpha   90.00
_cell.angle_beta   90.00
_cell.angle_gamma   90.00
#
_symmetry.space_group_name_H-M   'P 1'
#
loop_
_entity.id
_entity.type
_entity.pdbx_description
1 polymer ?
#
loop_
_entity_poly.entity_id
_entity_poly.type
_entity_poly.pdbx_seq_one_letter_code
_entity_poly.pdbx_strand_id
1 'polypeptide(L)'
;MPSAATKKTIKEIERRISSIETTIEKVNEVEQGTTLPQAFPVVAGYLPLVVKVLSSIVSHLKEKESAEETEDDKESYLEMKAAAEEWRSLVERLDDLFDTIPSEDSSAWVDRYREAVGSDDRLEEVMRALLSGIRDIAKVPLVNEDEIKDLQEALKVVKRLPPSLEDGGKTGQNFINNGPGIMPIHLGKGELNVNSGPGFMVTGKGAHSTVNYNGQKPPS
;
A
#
# COMPACT_ATOMS: atom_id res chain seq x y z
N MET A 1 15.15 -22.60 -31.48
CA MET A 1 15.31 -22.81 -30.01
C MET A 1 15.17 -21.44 -29.37
N PRO A 2 14.31 -21.29 -28.35
CA PRO A 2 14.13 -19.99 -27.70
C PRO A 2 15.40 -19.64 -26.95
N SER A 3 15.72 -18.35 -26.92
CA SER A 3 16.91 -17.86 -26.25
C SER A 3 16.89 -18.20 -24.75
N ALA A 4 18.06 -18.31 -24.14
CA ALA A 4 18.17 -18.44 -22.69
C ALA A 4 17.51 -17.26 -21.95
N ALA A 5 17.41 -16.10 -22.59
CA ALA A 5 16.71 -14.94 -22.06
C ALA A 5 15.20 -15.17 -21.99
N THR A 6 14.58 -15.72 -23.04
CA THR A 6 13.14 -16.05 -23.09
C THR A 6 12.72 -16.98 -21.95
N LYS A 7 13.47 -18.08 -21.75
CA LYS A 7 13.21 -19.02 -20.66
C LYS A 7 13.35 -18.39 -19.28
N LYS A 8 14.27 -17.43 -19.12
CA LYS A 8 14.48 -16.69 -17.87
C LYS A 8 13.31 -15.75 -17.59
N THR A 9 12.85 -15.01 -18.60
CA THR A 9 11.69 -14.11 -18.50
C THR A 9 10.43 -14.90 -18.13
N ILE A 10 10.15 -16.02 -18.80
CA ILE A 10 8.99 -16.88 -18.47
C ILE A 10 9.01 -17.28 -16.99
N LYS A 11 10.14 -17.79 -16.49
CA LYS A 11 10.29 -18.19 -15.08
C LYS A 11 10.11 -17.03 -14.10
N GLU A 12 10.57 -15.84 -14.48
CA GLU A 12 10.41 -14.65 -13.65
C GLU A 12 8.93 -14.25 -13.54
N ILE A 13 8.19 -14.28 -14.65
CA ILE A 13 6.74 -13.98 -14.67
C ILE A 13 5.96 -15.04 -13.89
N GLU A 14 6.24 -16.34 -14.10
CA GLU A 14 5.60 -17.43 -13.34
C GLU A 14 5.81 -17.27 -11.83
N ARG A 15 7.02 -16.88 -11.41
CA ARG A 15 7.30 -16.61 -9.99
C ARG A 15 6.47 -15.44 -9.46
N ARG A 16 6.23 -14.40 -10.27
CA ARG A 16 5.35 -13.30 -9.88
C ARG A 16 3.90 -13.76 -9.76
N ILE A 17 3.42 -14.56 -10.70
CA ILE A 17 2.07 -15.16 -10.64
C ILE A 17 1.89 -15.90 -9.31
N SER A 18 2.80 -16.81 -8.96
CA SER A 18 2.71 -17.57 -7.71
C SER A 18 2.71 -16.68 -6.46
N SER A 19 3.50 -15.61 -6.45
CA SER A 19 3.51 -14.65 -5.34
C SER A 19 2.17 -13.93 -5.19
N ILE A 20 1.54 -13.54 -6.31
CA ILE A 20 0.22 -12.89 -6.30
C ILE A 20 -0.87 -13.88 -5.88
N GLU A 21 -0.79 -15.14 -6.31
CA GLU A 21 -1.69 -16.20 -5.85
C GLU A 21 -1.62 -16.41 -4.34
N THR A 22 -0.41 -16.43 -3.76
CA THR A 22 -0.24 -16.47 -2.30
C THR A 22 -0.86 -15.24 -1.62
N THR A 23 -0.69 -14.04 -2.17
CA THR A 23 -1.36 -12.85 -1.64
C THR A 23 -2.89 -12.96 -1.72
N ILE A 24 -3.44 -13.53 -2.79
CA ILE A 24 -4.90 -13.79 -2.92
C ILE A 24 -5.38 -14.75 -1.81
N GLU A 25 -4.64 -15.83 -1.56
CA GLU A 25 -4.96 -16.79 -0.50
C GLU A 25 -5.00 -16.10 0.88
N LYS A 26 -3.96 -15.33 1.21
CA LYS A 26 -3.90 -14.55 2.47
C LYS A 26 -5.09 -13.60 2.61
N VAL A 27 -5.48 -12.91 1.55
CA VAL A 27 -6.63 -11.99 1.59
C VAL A 27 -7.95 -12.72 1.85
N ASN A 28 -8.11 -13.94 1.34
CA ASN A 28 -9.31 -14.73 1.58
C ASN A 28 -9.40 -15.25 3.04
N GLU A 29 -8.27 -15.31 3.74
CA GLU A 29 -8.20 -15.71 5.16
C GLU A 29 -8.54 -14.57 6.13
N VAL A 30 -8.67 -13.33 5.65
CA VAL A 30 -9.02 -12.18 6.49
C VAL A 30 -10.41 -12.38 7.11
N GLU A 31 -10.52 -12.18 8.43
CA GLU A 31 -11.75 -12.40 9.17
C GLU A 31 -12.94 -11.59 8.63
N GLN A 32 -14.07 -12.29 8.47
CA GLN A 32 -15.37 -11.70 8.16
C GLN A 32 -15.78 -10.75 9.30
N GLY A 33 -15.68 -9.44 9.06
CA GLY A 33 -15.97 -8.40 10.05
C GLY A 33 -14.89 -7.33 10.18
N THR A 34 -13.69 -7.58 9.63
CA THR A 34 -12.65 -6.55 9.58
C THR A 34 -13.08 -5.41 8.67
N THR A 35 -13.25 -4.20 9.23
CA THR A 35 -13.61 -3.01 8.46
C THR A 35 -12.36 -2.45 7.80
N LEU A 36 -12.11 -2.85 6.56
CA LEU A 36 -10.98 -2.37 5.76
C LEU A 36 -11.36 -1.14 4.92
N PRO A 37 -10.41 -0.22 4.66
CA PRO A 37 -10.56 0.83 3.66
C PRO A 37 -10.95 0.25 2.30
N GLN A 38 -11.73 1.01 1.52
CA GLN A 38 -12.25 0.57 0.22
C GLN A 38 -11.16 0.06 -0.74
N ALA A 39 -9.95 0.58 -0.64
CA ALA A 39 -8.83 0.15 -1.46
C ALA A 39 -8.53 -1.36 -1.33
N PHE A 40 -8.62 -1.94 -0.14
CA PHE A 40 -8.29 -3.35 0.10
C PHE A 40 -9.18 -4.33 -0.67
N PRO A 41 -10.52 -4.34 -0.50
CA PRO A 41 -11.38 -5.27 -1.23
C PRO A 41 -11.36 -5.00 -2.75
N VAL A 42 -11.17 -3.76 -3.17
CA VAL A 42 -11.08 -3.43 -4.61
C VAL A 42 -9.78 -3.96 -5.23
N VAL A 43 -8.63 -3.72 -4.58
CA VAL A 43 -7.34 -4.24 -5.06
C VAL A 43 -7.34 -5.76 -5.07
N ALA A 44 -7.82 -6.38 -3.99
CA ALA A 44 -7.97 -7.84 -3.90
C ALA A 44 -8.82 -8.41 -5.04
N GLY A 45 -9.93 -7.76 -5.38
CA GLY A 45 -10.81 -8.17 -6.48
C GLY A 45 -10.16 -8.13 -7.87
N TYR A 46 -9.08 -7.36 -8.05
CA TYR A 46 -8.35 -7.26 -9.32
C TYR A 46 -7.07 -8.11 -9.38
N LEU A 47 -6.59 -8.69 -8.28
CA LEU A 47 -5.44 -9.61 -8.29
C LEU A 47 -5.68 -10.83 -9.21
N PRO A 48 -6.88 -11.46 -9.24
CA PRO A 48 -7.15 -12.56 -10.18
C PRO A 48 -7.03 -12.15 -11.65
N LEU A 49 -7.40 -10.91 -11.99
CA LEU A 49 -7.24 -10.38 -13.35
C LEU A 49 -5.75 -10.27 -13.71
N VAL A 50 -4.91 -9.80 -12.78
CA VAL A 50 -3.46 -9.73 -12.97
C VAL A 50 -2.89 -11.12 -13.24
N VAL A 51 -3.25 -12.11 -12.44
CA VAL A 51 -2.83 -13.51 -12.63
C VAL A 51 -3.24 -14.04 -14.00
N LYS A 52 -4.51 -13.81 -14.40
CA LYS A 52 -5.04 -14.22 -15.70
C LYS A 52 -4.21 -13.64 -16.85
N VAL A 53 -3.98 -12.33 -16.86
CA VAL A 53 -3.26 -11.66 -17.95
C VAL A 53 -1.81 -12.12 -18.04
N LEU A 54 -1.10 -12.20 -16.90
CA LEU A 54 0.28 -12.68 -16.88
C LEU A 54 0.37 -14.14 -17.36
N SER A 55 -0.63 -14.96 -17.03
CA SER A 55 -0.71 -16.35 -17.49
C SER A 55 -0.95 -16.45 -19.00
N SER A 56 -1.78 -15.58 -19.58
CA SER A 56 -1.98 -15.48 -21.03
C SER A 56 -0.68 -15.13 -21.75
N ILE A 57 0.06 -14.14 -21.22
CA ILE A 57 1.39 -13.77 -21.73
C ILE A 57 2.33 -14.99 -21.68
N VAL A 58 2.48 -15.63 -20.53
CA VAL A 58 3.34 -16.82 -20.38
C VAL A 58 2.95 -17.93 -21.35
N SER A 59 1.65 -18.18 -21.52
CA SER A 59 1.15 -19.21 -22.43
C SER A 59 1.55 -18.93 -23.87
N HIS A 60 1.41 -17.68 -24.32
CA HIS A 60 1.83 -17.26 -25.65
C HIS A 60 3.35 -17.40 -25.85
N LEU A 61 4.14 -17.01 -24.85
CA LEU A 61 5.60 -17.14 -24.92
C LEU A 61 6.05 -18.60 -25.00
N LYS A 62 5.39 -19.50 -24.27
CA LYS A 62 5.65 -20.95 -24.32
C LYS A 62 5.26 -21.57 -25.66
N GLU A 63 4.17 -21.12 -26.27
CA GLU A 63 3.77 -21.57 -27.60
C GLU A 63 4.82 -21.18 -28.65
N LYS A 64 5.34 -19.94 -28.56
CA LYS A 64 6.43 -19.45 -29.41
C LYS A 64 7.80 -20.09 -29.13
N GLU A 65 8.01 -20.72 -27.98
CA GLU A 65 9.25 -21.47 -27.68
C GLU A 65 9.49 -22.63 -28.67
N SER A 66 8.46 -23.05 -29.41
CA SER A 66 8.59 -24.08 -30.47
C SER A 66 8.93 -23.53 -31.86
N ALA A 67 8.98 -22.19 -32.04
CA ALA A 67 9.23 -21.52 -33.31
C ALA A 67 10.62 -20.83 -33.36
N GLU A 68 11.04 -20.36 -34.55
CA GLU A 68 12.21 -19.49 -34.69
C GLU A 68 11.87 -18.08 -34.18
N GLU A 69 12.68 -17.54 -33.26
CA GLU A 69 12.51 -16.19 -32.72
C GLU A 69 12.85 -15.14 -33.80
N THR A 70 11.92 -14.21 -34.02
CA THR A 70 12.17 -13.02 -34.84
C THR A 70 12.90 -11.93 -34.03
N GLU A 71 13.41 -10.88 -34.69
CA GLU A 71 13.99 -9.73 -33.98
C GLU A 71 12.92 -8.99 -33.15
N ASP A 72 11.69 -8.89 -33.65
CA ASP A 72 10.56 -8.30 -32.93
C ASP A 72 10.23 -9.08 -31.63
N ASP A 73 10.39 -10.40 -31.66
CA ASP A 73 10.23 -11.24 -30.45
C ASP A 73 11.31 -10.90 -29.43
N LYS A 74 12.57 -10.70 -29.86
CA LYS A 74 13.68 -10.35 -28.96
C LYS A 74 13.49 -9.00 -28.28
N GLU A 75 13.04 -7.99 -29.02
CA GLU A 75 12.70 -6.69 -28.46
C GLU A 75 11.57 -6.81 -27.43
N SER A 76 10.50 -7.54 -27.78
CA SER A 76 9.38 -7.82 -26.88
C SER A 76 9.83 -8.53 -25.59
N TYR A 77 10.76 -9.48 -25.68
CA TYR A 77 11.32 -10.15 -24.50
C TYR A 77 12.12 -9.21 -23.60
N LEU A 78 12.83 -8.24 -24.16
CA LEU A 78 13.57 -7.25 -23.38
C LEU A 78 12.61 -6.31 -22.63
N GLU A 79 11.55 -5.84 -23.30
CA GLU A 79 10.49 -5.05 -22.66
C GLU A 79 9.85 -5.82 -21.49
N MET A 80 9.48 -7.09 -21.72
CA MET A 80 8.88 -7.94 -20.69
C MET A 80 9.83 -8.24 -19.54
N LYS A 81 11.12 -8.42 -19.82
CA LYS A 81 12.12 -8.65 -18.78
C LYS A 81 12.26 -7.43 -17.88
N ALA A 82 12.35 -6.23 -18.46
CA ALA A 82 12.38 -4.99 -17.70
C ALA A 82 11.11 -4.84 -16.85
N ALA A 83 9.95 -5.09 -17.45
CA ALA A 83 8.67 -5.02 -16.74
C ALA A 83 8.58 -6.06 -15.60
N ALA A 84 9.05 -7.30 -15.80
CA ALA A 84 9.05 -8.34 -14.78
C ALA A 84 9.98 -8.01 -13.59
N GLU A 85 11.09 -7.30 -13.84
CA GLU A 85 11.96 -6.77 -12.79
C GLU A 85 11.25 -5.66 -11.99
N GLU A 86 10.51 -4.77 -12.65
CA GLU A 86 9.71 -3.73 -11.98
C GLU A 86 8.53 -4.30 -11.19
N TRP A 87 7.80 -5.28 -11.72
CA TRP A 87 6.69 -5.90 -10.98
C TRP A 87 7.15 -6.65 -9.75
N ARG A 88 8.42 -7.07 -9.69
CA ARG A 88 8.95 -7.74 -8.51
C ARG A 88 8.79 -6.88 -7.26
N SER A 89 9.25 -5.64 -7.29
CA SER A 89 9.16 -4.75 -6.12
C SER A 89 7.70 -4.40 -5.81
N LEU A 90 6.86 -4.26 -6.84
CA LEU A 90 5.43 -3.98 -6.66
C LEU A 90 4.67 -5.15 -6.04
N VAL A 91 4.95 -6.38 -6.47
CA VAL A 91 4.31 -7.59 -5.93
C VAL A 91 4.79 -7.88 -4.51
N GLU A 92 6.09 -7.74 -4.25
CA GLU A 92 6.65 -7.84 -2.90
C GLU A 92 5.99 -6.78 -1.99
N ARG A 93 5.81 -5.55 -2.48
CA ARG A 93 5.13 -4.51 -1.71
C ARG A 93 3.64 -4.79 -1.48
N LEU A 94 2.93 -5.35 -2.46
CA LEU A 94 1.54 -5.77 -2.25
C LEU A 94 1.45 -6.80 -1.13
N ASP A 95 2.34 -7.79 -1.14
CA ASP A 95 2.39 -8.83 -0.11
C ASP A 95 2.64 -8.23 1.28
N ASP A 96 3.65 -7.36 1.41
CA ASP A 96 3.96 -6.66 2.67
C ASP A 96 2.77 -5.85 3.20
N LEU A 97 2.04 -5.16 2.32
CA LEU A 97 0.88 -4.35 2.71
C LEU A 97 -0.29 -5.22 3.18
N PHE A 98 -0.54 -6.35 2.51
CA PHE A 98 -1.58 -7.29 2.92
C PHE A 98 -1.21 -8.07 4.20
N ASP A 99 0.07 -8.34 4.44
CA ASP A 99 0.58 -8.98 5.66
C ASP A 99 0.36 -8.13 6.93
N THR A 100 0.10 -6.84 6.79
CA THR A 100 -0.24 -5.99 7.94
C THR A 100 -1.64 -6.28 8.51
N ILE A 101 -2.53 -6.86 7.70
CA ILE A 101 -3.88 -7.23 8.08
C ILE A 101 -3.83 -8.56 8.84
N PRO A 102 -4.23 -8.60 10.11
CA PRO A 102 -4.15 -9.80 10.92
C PRO A 102 -5.30 -10.74 10.60
N SER A 103 -5.05 -12.03 10.85
CA SER A 103 -6.09 -13.05 10.99
C SER A 103 -6.77 -13.07 12.37
N GLU A 104 -6.22 -12.40 13.41
CA GLU A 104 -6.70 -12.58 14.80
C GLU A 104 -6.79 -11.30 15.69
N ASP A 105 -6.09 -10.20 15.40
CA ASP A 105 -6.07 -9.01 16.29
C ASP A 105 -6.35 -7.70 15.53
N SER A 106 -7.64 -7.47 15.28
CA SER A 106 -8.17 -6.32 14.52
C SER A 106 -7.88 -4.95 15.15
N SER A 107 -7.38 -4.89 16.39
CA SER A 107 -7.21 -3.62 17.10
C SER A 107 -5.95 -2.83 16.68
N ALA A 108 -4.91 -3.50 16.15
CA ALA A 108 -3.59 -2.90 15.90
C ALA A 108 -3.15 -2.86 14.43
N TRP A 109 -3.98 -3.33 13.48
CA TRP A 109 -3.56 -3.47 12.08
C TRP A 109 -3.32 -2.12 11.38
N VAL A 110 -4.06 -1.08 11.74
CA VAL A 110 -3.94 0.26 11.15
C VAL A 110 -2.56 0.85 11.41
N ASP A 111 -1.99 0.64 12.61
CA ASP A 111 -0.66 1.14 12.95
C ASP A 111 0.44 0.39 12.19
N ARG A 112 0.31 -0.95 12.05
CA ARG A 112 1.20 -1.75 11.21
C ARG A 112 1.11 -1.35 9.74
N TYR A 113 -0.10 -1.12 9.24
CA TYR A 113 -0.31 -0.67 7.87
C TYR A 113 0.32 0.71 7.63
N ARG A 114 0.15 1.63 8.57
CA ARG A 114 0.78 2.96 8.52
C ARG A 114 2.31 2.85 8.52
N GLU A 115 2.88 1.97 9.33
CA GLU A 115 4.33 1.72 9.36
C GLU A 115 4.83 1.11 8.04
N ALA A 116 4.09 0.12 7.49
CA ALA A 116 4.44 -0.53 6.23
C ALA A 116 4.28 0.39 5.01
N VAL A 117 3.31 1.32 5.00
CA VAL A 117 3.17 2.32 3.92
C VAL A 117 4.33 3.31 3.95
N GLY A 118 4.81 3.71 5.12
CA GLY A 118 5.88 4.70 5.24
C GLY A 118 5.46 6.05 4.67
N SER A 119 6.23 6.60 3.73
CA SER A 119 5.98 7.93 3.13
C SER A 119 5.24 7.93 1.80
N ASP A 120 5.29 6.87 0.97
CA ASP A 120 4.94 7.04 -0.45
C ASP A 120 4.25 5.87 -1.17
N ASP A 121 4.10 4.68 -0.59
CA ASP A 121 3.50 3.54 -1.33
C ASP A 121 2.22 3.02 -0.67
N ARG A 122 1.12 3.74 -0.91
CA ARG A 122 -0.21 3.24 -0.54
C ARG A 122 -0.67 2.10 -1.44
N LEU A 123 -1.61 1.31 -0.95
CA LEU A 123 -2.07 0.10 -1.63
C LEU A 123 -2.60 0.36 -3.04
N GLU A 124 -3.45 1.39 -3.19
CA GLU A 124 -4.01 1.78 -4.48
C GLU A 124 -2.93 2.28 -5.46
N GLU A 125 -1.82 2.83 -4.97
CA GLU A 125 -0.74 3.34 -5.80
C GLU A 125 0.15 2.22 -6.32
N VAL A 126 0.47 1.25 -5.45
CA VAL A 126 1.18 0.03 -5.82
C VAL A 126 0.36 -0.75 -6.85
N MET A 127 -0.95 -0.93 -6.62
CA MET A 127 -1.81 -1.63 -7.57
C MET A 127 -1.94 -0.87 -8.90
N ARG A 128 -2.04 0.47 -8.86
CA ARG A 128 -2.07 1.31 -10.06
C ARG A 128 -0.78 1.14 -10.88
N ALA A 129 0.38 1.16 -10.24
CA ALA A 129 1.66 0.98 -10.90
C ALA A 129 1.76 -0.42 -11.54
N LEU A 130 1.33 -1.46 -10.82
CA LEU A 130 1.34 -2.83 -11.33
C LEU A 130 0.44 -2.98 -12.55
N LEU A 131 -0.82 -2.53 -12.46
CA LEU A 131 -1.77 -2.57 -13.58
C LEU A 131 -1.27 -1.78 -14.80
N SER A 132 -0.63 -0.61 -14.58
CA SER A 132 -0.07 0.18 -15.67
C SER A 132 1.08 -0.56 -16.36
N GLY A 133 2.02 -1.11 -15.60
CA GLY A 133 3.16 -1.84 -16.16
C GLY A 133 2.74 -3.09 -16.94
N ILE A 134 1.74 -3.82 -16.45
CA ILE A 134 1.18 -4.98 -17.18
C ILE A 134 0.48 -4.52 -18.46
N ARG A 135 -0.32 -3.44 -18.39
CA ARG A 135 -1.01 -2.89 -19.55
C ARG A 135 -0.05 -2.47 -20.67
N ASP A 136 1.13 -1.95 -20.32
CA ASP A 136 2.09 -1.45 -21.32
C ASP A 136 2.70 -2.56 -22.17
N ILE A 137 2.75 -3.79 -21.65
CA ILE A 137 3.21 -4.97 -22.39
C ILE A 137 2.08 -5.84 -22.95
N ALA A 138 0.85 -5.68 -22.44
CA ALA A 138 -0.32 -6.45 -22.83
C ALA A 138 -0.81 -6.01 -24.22
N LYS A 139 -0.25 -6.63 -25.27
CA LYS A 139 -0.55 -6.36 -26.68
C LYS A 139 -1.02 -7.63 -27.38
N VAL A 140 -1.92 -7.54 -28.34
CA VAL A 140 -2.26 -8.66 -29.23
C VAL A 140 -1.01 -9.06 -30.03
N PRO A 141 -0.64 -10.36 -30.15
CA PRO A 141 -1.41 -11.55 -29.77
C PRO A 141 -1.06 -12.16 -28.41
N LEU A 142 -0.28 -11.49 -27.55
CA LEU A 142 0.11 -12.02 -26.23
C LEU A 142 -1.10 -12.21 -25.29
N VAL A 143 -2.10 -11.36 -25.48
CA VAL A 143 -3.36 -11.33 -24.73
C VAL A 143 -4.49 -11.07 -25.73
N ASN A 144 -5.73 -11.35 -25.33
CA ASN A 144 -6.89 -11.00 -26.14
C ASN A 144 -7.35 -9.54 -25.87
N GLU A 145 -8.19 -9.02 -26.76
CA GLU A 145 -8.69 -7.64 -26.64
C GLU A 145 -9.54 -7.42 -25.38
N ASP A 146 -10.26 -8.45 -24.93
CA ASP A 146 -11.07 -8.39 -23.72
C ASP A 146 -10.20 -8.22 -22.47
N GLU A 147 -9.06 -8.91 -22.39
CA GLU A 147 -8.08 -8.77 -21.30
C GLU A 147 -7.46 -7.38 -21.26
N ILE A 148 -7.17 -6.78 -22.42
CA ILE A 148 -6.69 -5.40 -22.51
C ILE A 148 -7.76 -4.43 -21.99
N LYS A 149 -9.03 -4.67 -22.35
CA LYS A 149 -10.17 -3.86 -21.90
C LYS A 149 -10.39 -3.99 -20.40
N ASP A 150 -10.34 -5.20 -19.86
CA ASP A 150 -10.47 -5.49 -18.43
C ASP A 150 -9.37 -4.77 -17.64
N LEU A 151 -8.12 -4.77 -18.11
CA LEU A 151 -7.02 -4.02 -17.49
C LEU A 151 -7.26 -2.52 -17.49
N GLN A 152 -7.76 -1.97 -18.60
CA GLN A 152 -8.08 -0.53 -18.69
C GLN A 152 -9.19 -0.14 -17.73
N GLU A 153 -10.20 -0.99 -17.58
CA GLU A 153 -11.28 -0.78 -16.63
C GLU A 153 -10.79 -0.87 -15.18
N ALA A 154 -10.01 -1.90 -14.84
CA ALA A 154 -9.39 -2.05 -13.52
C ALA A 154 -8.54 -0.82 -13.16
N LEU A 155 -7.70 -0.36 -14.08
CA LEU A 155 -6.85 0.81 -13.90
C LEU A 155 -7.68 2.09 -13.71
N LYS A 156 -8.80 2.24 -14.41
CA LYS A 156 -9.73 3.36 -14.23
C LYS A 156 -10.40 3.34 -12.85
N VAL A 157 -10.77 2.17 -12.35
CA VAL A 157 -11.37 2.00 -11.03
C VAL A 157 -10.34 2.30 -9.94
N VAL A 158 -9.15 1.69 -10.01
CA VAL A 158 -8.09 1.89 -9.03
C VAL A 158 -7.63 3.35 -8.96
N LYS A 159 -7.54 4.06 -10.10
CA LYS A 159 -7.23 5.51 -10.14
C LYS A 159 -8.25 6.39 -9.42
N ARG A 160 -9.47 5.89 -9.19
CA ARG A 160 -10.56 6.64 -8.54
C ARG A 160 -10.70 6.27 -7.07
N LEU A 161 -9.91 5.31 -6.57
CA LEU A 161 -9.96 4.94 -5.17
C LEU A 161 -9.55 6.13 -4.29
N PRO A 162 -10.27 6.35 -3.17
CA PRO A 162 -9.77 7.26 -2.15
C PRO A 162 -8.50 6.67 -1.53
N PRO A 163 -7.62 7.52 -0.95
CA PRO A 163 -6.44 7.04 -0.25
C PRO A 163 -6.79 6.02 0.84
N SER A 164 -6.06 4.89 0.87
CA SER A 164 -6.26 3.86 1.89
C SER A 164 -5.89 4.32 3.31
N LEU A 165 -5.04 5.34 3.40
CA LEU A 165 -4.67 6.06 4.60
C LEU A 165 -4.83 7.55 4.36
N GLU A 166 -5.43 8.26 5.32
CA GLU A 166 -5.38 9.72 5.31
C GLU A 166 -3.93 10.21 5.29
N ASP A 167 -3.64 11.26 4.51
CA ASP A 167 -2.33 11.92 4.53
C ASP A 167 -1.99 12.25 5.97
N GLY A 168 -0.96 11.59 6.49
CA GLY A 168 -0.38 11.86 7.79
C GLY A 168 0.32 13.21 7.82
N GLY A 169 -0.34 14.29 7.41
CA GLY A 169 -0.12 15.56 8.06
C GLY A 169 -0.43 15.28 9.52
N LYS A 170 0.61 15.28 10.38
CA LYS A 170 0.51 15.28 11.84
C LYS A 170 -0.88 15.76 12.19
N THR A 171 -1.76 14.88 12.67
CA THR A 171 -3.10 15.30 13.08
C THR A 171 -2.86 16.54 13.92
N GLY A 172 -3.19 17.70 13.36
CA GLY A 172 -3.22 18.93 14.11
C GLY A 172 -4.32 18.63 15.10
N GLN A 173 -3.94 18.14 16.28
CA GLN A 173 -4.90 17.92 17.34
C GLN A 173 -5.59 19.27 17.48
N ASN A 174 -6.87 19.30 17.13
CA ASN A 174 -7.65 20.53 17.14
C ASN A 174 -7.97 20.80 18.61
N PHE A 175 -7.12 21.58 19.27
CA PHE A 175 -7.37 22.01 20.63
C PHE A 175 -8.29 23.21 20.62
N ILE A 176 -9.55 22.98 20.95
CA ILE A 176 -10.54 24.04 21.07
C ILE A 176 -10.59 24.48 22.53
N ASN A 177 -10.10 25.69 22.83
CA ASN A 177 -10.26 26.31 24.14
C ASN A 177 -11.54 27.16 24.15
N ASN A 178 -12.62 26.65 24.76
CA ASN A 178 -13.90 27.35 24.83
C ASN A 178 -14.07 28.23 26.08
N GLY A 179 -13.00 28.50 26.84
CA GLY A 179 -13.07 29.26 28.08
C GLY A 179 -11.89 30.21 28.31
N PRO A 180 -12.01 31.16 29.26
CA PRO A 180 -10.88 31.95 29.72
C PRO A 180 -9.95 31.05 30.54
N GLY A 181 -8.77 30.75 30.00
CA GLY A 181 -7.77 29.91 30.67
C GLY A 181 -6.61 29.55 29.74
N ILE A 182 -5.50 29.10 30.32
CA ILE A 182 -4.33 28.59 29.57
C ILE A 182 -4.49 27.09 29.37
N MET A 183 -4.28 26.60 28.15
CA MET A 183 -4.20 25.16 27.84
C MET A 183 -2.76 24.78 27.48
N PRO A 184 -1.96 24.29 28.45
CA PRO A 184 -0.61 23.83 28.16
C PRO A 184 -0.68 22.47 27.47
N ILE A 185 -0.37 22.46 26.17
CA ILE A 185 -0.38 21.26 25.33
C ILE A 185 1.05 20.79 25.11
N HIS A 186 1.34 19.52 25.43
CA HIS A 186 2.65 18.89 25.19
C HIS A 186 2.48 17.61 24.39
N LEU A 187 2.86 17.65 23.11
CA LEU A 187 2.76 16.52 22.17
C LEU A 187 4.09 15.78 21.94
N GLY A 188 5.13 16.19 22.66
CA GLY A 188 6.43 15.55 22.63
C GLY A 188 6.60 14.46 23.68
N LYS A 189 7.73 13.76 23.61
CA LYS A 189 8.23 12.92 24.71
C LYS A 189 9.07 13.82 25.63
N GLY A 190 8.73 13.92 26.91
CA GLY A 190 9.48 14.75 27.87
C GLY A 190 8.62 15.29 29.01
N GLU A 191 9.23 16.11 29.85
CA GLU A 191 8.51 16.86 30.89
C GLU A 191 8.12 18.24 30.35
N LEU A 192 6.88 18.63 30.62
CA LEU A 192 6.39 19.97 30.36
C LEU A 192 6.58 20.81 31.63
N ASN A 193 7.30 21.93 31.52
CA ASN A 193 7.50 22.88 32.60
C ASN A 193 7.03 24.27 32.15
N VAL A 194 5.80 24.65 32.51
CA VAL A 194 5.21 25.95 32.17
C VAL A 194 5.06 26.77 33.45
N ASN A 195 5.66 27.96 33.48
CA ASN A 195 5.56 28.91 34.59
C ASN A 195 4.86 30.18 34.09
N SER A 196 3.70 30.51 34.68
CA SER A 196 2.92 31.71 34.34
C SER A 196 3.29 32.96 35.15
N GLY A 197 4.43 32.95 35.84
CA GLY A 197 4.87 34.03 36.73
C GLY A 197 4.29 33.88 38.14
N PRO A 198 3.68 34.92 38.75
CA PRO A 198 3.11 34.85 40.11
C PRO A 198 1.84 33.96 40.23
N GLY A 199 1.45 33.27 39.17
CA GLY A 199 0.27 32.40 39.11
C GLY A 199 0.61 30.94 39.42
N PHE A 200 0.26 30.07 38.47
CA PHE A 200 0.45 28.62 38.59
C PHE A 200 1.60 28.10 37.73
N MET A 201 2.15 26.97 38.15
CA MET A 201 3.18 26.20 37.48
C MET A 201 2.62 24.83 37.11
N VAL A 202 2.78 24.43 35.86
CA VAL A 202 2.44 23.08 35.38
C VAL A 202 3.73 22.31 35.16
N THR A 203 3.89 21.20 35.87
CA THR A 203 5.05 20.31 35.76
C THR A 203 4.62 18.86 35.54
N GLY A 204 5.34 18.10 34.72
CA GLY A 204 5.16 16.64 34.59
C GLY A 204 4.95 16.16 33.15
N LYS A 205 4.57 14.88 33.00
CA LYS A 205 4.49 14.19 31.72
C LYS A 205 3.03 14.02 31.26
N GLY A 206 2.68 14.62 30.12
CA GLY A 206 1.39 14.43 29.46
C GLY A 206 0.19 14.62 30.40
N ALA A 207 -0.74 13.67 30.41
CA ALA A 207 -1.96 13.71 31.23
C ALA A 207 -1.73 13.63 32.76
N HIS A 208 -0.49 13.39 33.20
CA HIS A 208 -0.11 13.31 34.62
C HIS A 208 0.59 14.59 35.12
N SER A 209 0.45 15.71 34.41
CA SER A 209 0.98 16.99 34.87
C SER A 209 0.31 17.45 36.16
N THR A 210 1.10 17.98 37.09
CA THR A 210 0.63 18.59 38.34
C THR A 210 0.55 20.11 38.18
N VAL A 211 -0.50 20.72 38.72
CA VAL A 211 -0.66 22.18 38.77
C VAL A 211 -0.35 22.66 40.18
N ASN A 212 0.70 23.46 40.33
CA ASN A 212 1.14 24.05 41.60
C ASN A 212 0.86 25.57 41.59
N TYR A 213 0.28 26.12 42.65
CA TYR A 213 0.02 27.56 42.77
C TYR A 213 1.05 28.23 43.69
N ASN A 214 1.74 29.27 43.19
CA ASN A 214 2.75 30.02 43.93
C ASN A 214 2.22 31.42 44.32
N GLY A 215 1.14 31.53 45.11
CA GLY A 215 0.72 32.85 45.59
C GLY A 215 -0.59 32.94 46.40
N GLN A 216 -0.42 33.11 47.71
CA GLN A 216 -1.27 33.66 48.79
C GLN A 216 -2.82 33.62 48.71
N LYS A 217 -3.39 33.09 49.80
CA LYS A 217 -4.79 33.19 50.22
C LYS A 217 -5.29 34.65 50.10
N PRO A 218 -6.45 34.92 49.46
CA PRO A 218 -6.98 36.27 49.37
C PRO A 218 -7.31 36.81 50.77
N PRO A 219 -7.11 38.11 51.05
CA PRO A 219 -7.53 38.71 52.31
C PRO A 219 -9.06 38.63 52.45
N SER A 220 -9.50 38.31 53.67
CA SER A 220 -10.89 38.21 54.13
C SER A 220 -11.66 39.51 54.02
#